data_AF-A0A2H0D1M2-F1
#
_entry.id   AF-A0A2H0D1M2-F1
#
_cell.length_a   1.000
_cell.length_b   1.000
_cell.length_c   1.000
_cell.angle_alpha   90.00
_cell.angle_beta   90.00
_cell.angle_gamma   90.00
#
_symmetry.space_group_name_H-M   'P 1'
#
loop_
_entity.id
_entity.type
_entity.pdbx_description
1 polymer ?
#
loop_
_entity_poly.entity_id
_entity_poly.type
_entity_poly.pdbx_seq_one_letter_code
_entity_poly.pdbx_strand_id
1 'polypeptide(L)'
;YKKITQKSKLKSQNCNLKLKTDDLELMTIDELPKLITGHIDMLQIRNGNVHILDYKPNAAHERPLEQLTLYALALSRLTGLRVYHFKCAWFDEKDYFEFYPLHVVYKKTKGRRKKVVTKEGVYKINERADKIEKLRPAVV
;
A
#
# COMPACT_ATOMS: atom_id res chain seq x y z
N TYR A 1 37.35 -25.97 20.98
CA TYR A 1 36.05 -26.35 20.36
C TYR A 1 35.86 -25.55 19.08
N LYS A 2 35.97 -26.21 17.92
CA LYS A 2 36.01 -25.60 16.58
C LYS A 2 34.60 -25.55 15.97
N LYS A 3 34.24 -24.39 15.38
CA LYS A 3 33.00 -24.18 14.62
C LYS A 3 33.01 -25.03 13.34
N ILE A 4 31.93 -25.77 13.11
CA ILE A 4 31.70 -26.54 11.88
C ILE A 4 30.63 -25.79 11.07
N THR A 5 31.06 -25.16 9.97
CA THR A 5 30.18 -24.53 8.99
C THR A 5 29.90 -25.56 7.89
N GLN A 6 28.67 -26.04 7.78
CA GLN A 6 28.26 -26.96 6.71
C GLN A 6 27.89 -26.16 5.46
N LYS A 7 28.71 -26.26 4.41
CA LYS A 7 28.35 -25.81 3.05
C LYS A 7 27.64 -26.94 2.33
N SER A 8 26.33 -26.83 2.13
CA SER A 8 25.56 -27.73 1.28
C SER A 8 25.79 -27.41 -0.20
N LYS A 9 26.38 -28.35 -0.96
CA LYS A 9 26.44 -28.33 -2.42
C LYS A 9 25.06 -28.64 -2.99
N LEU A 10 24.41 -27.70 -3.69
CA LEU A 10 23.36 -28.03 -4.64
C LEU A 10 23.99 -28.23 -6.03
N LYS A 11 23.81 -29.43 -6.60
CA LYS A 11 24.10 -29.74 -8.00
C LYS A 11 22.91 -29.29 -8.84
N SER A 12 23.12 -28.31 -9.72
CA SER A 12 22.13 -27.97 -10.75
C SER A 12 22.25 -28.93 -11.92
N GLN A 13 21.12 -29.52 -12.32
CA GLN A 13 21.00 -30.37 -13.49
C GLN A 13 21.08 -29.50 -14.76
N ASN A 14 21.96 -29.88 -15.69
CA ASN A 14 22.08 -29.20 -16.98
C ASN A 14 20.91 -29.55 -17.89
N CYS A 15 19.96 -28.63 -18.02
CA CYS A 15 18.95 -28.67 -19.06
C CYS A 15 19.47 -27.86 -20.27
N ASN A 16 19.96 -28.55 -21.30
CA ASN A 16 20.38 -27.94 -22.56
C ASN A 16 19.15 -27.48 -23.35
N LEU A 17 18.77 -26.22 -23.21
CA LEU A 17 17.83 -25.54 -24.10
C LEU A 17 18.60 -24.48 -24.89
N LYS A 18 18.90 -24.78 -26.16
CA LYS A 18 19.45 -23.81 -27.12
C LYS A 18 18.35 -22.81 -27.48
N LEU A 19 18.39 -21.63 -26.87
CA LEU A 19 17.66 -20.45 -27.33
C LEU A 19 18.66 -19.50 -28.00
N LYS A 20 18.28 -18.94 -29.15
CA LYS A 20 19.08 -17.98 -29.93
C LYS A 20 19.25 -16.70 -29.13
N THR A 21 20.48 -16.29 -28.87
CA THR A 21 20.84 -15.14 -28.04
C THR A 21 21.69 -14.16 -28.84
N ASP A 22 21.06 -13.28 -29.62
CA ASP A 22 21.81 -12.19 -30.27
C ASP A 22 21.52 -10.81 -29.65
N ASP A 23 20.57 -10.66 -28.72
CA ASP A 23 20.26 -9.36 -28.09
C ASP A 23 19.97 -9.40 -26.56
N LEU A 24 20.37 -10.45 -25.82
CA LEU A 24 20.19 -10.48 -24.36
C LEU A 24 21.42 -9.90 -23.65
N GLU A 25 21.39 -8.61 -23.33
CA GLU A 25 22.28 -8.03 -22.34
C GLU A 25 22.06 -8.70 -20.98
N LEU A 26 23.11 -9.38 -20.50
CA LEU A 26 23.17 -9.97 -19.17
C LEU A 26 23.28 -8.84 -18.14
N MET A 27 22.15 -8.38 -17.61
CA MET A 27 22.15 -7.47 -16.46
C MET A 27 22.72 -8.19 -15.25
N THR A 28 23.67 -7.56 -14.58
CA THR A 28 24.16 -8.04 -13.29
C THR A 28 23.09 -7.81 -12.21
N ILE A 29 23.10 -8.63 -11.15
CA ILE A 29 22.13 -8.52 -10.04
C ILE A 29 22.17 -7.12 -9.41
N ASP A 30 23.33 -6.46 -9.47
CA ASP A 30 23.57 -5.13 -8.92
C ASP A 30 22.97 -3.99 -9.77
N GLU A 31 22.69 -4.24 -11.06
CA GLU A 31 22.07 -3.29 -11.99
C GLU A 31 20.53 -3.35 -11.97
N LEU A 32 19.96 -4.44 -11.45
CA LEU A 32 18.52 -4.57 -11.30
C LEU A 32 17.99 -3.58 -10.25
N PRO A 33 16.84 -2.93 -10.50
CA PRO A 33 16.20 -2.13 -9.48
C PRO A 33 15.95 -2.99 -8.24
N LYS A 34 16.19 -2.43 -7.06
CA LYS A 34 16.03 -3.15 -5.78
C LYS A 34 14.66 -3.83 -5.73
N LEU A 35 14.66 -5.15 -5.80
CA LEU A 35 13.45 -5.94 -5.77
C LEU A 35 12.91 -5.99 -4.34
N ILE A 36 11.71 -5.46 -4.14
CA ILE A 36 11.02 -5.59 -2.85
C ILE A 36 10.22 -6.89 -2.87
N THR A 37 10.53 -7.78 -1.93
CA THR A 37 9.82 -9.04 -1.73
C THR A 37 9.33 -9.12 -0.28
N GLY A 38 8.31 -9.94 -0.03
CA GLY A 38 7.78 -10.15 1.31
C GLY A 38 6.87 -11.36 1.37
N HIS A 39 6.72 -11.91 2.58
CA HIS A 39 5.77 -12.97 2.88
C HIS A 39 4.50 -12.35 3.47
N ILE A 40 3.34 -12.89 3.10
CA ILE A 40 2.05 -12.50 3.68
C ILE A 40 1.61 -13.65 4.57
N ASP A 41 1.31 -13.38 5.83
CA ASP A 41 0.94 -14.43 6.79
C ASP A 41 -0.38 -15.10 6.40
N MET A 42 -1.42 -14.30 6.19
CA MET A 42 -2.73 -14.83 5.84
C MET A 42 -3.50 -13.90 4.89
N LEU A 43 -4.21 -14.52 3.95
CA LEU A 43 -5.05 -13.84 2.97
C LEU A 43 -6.44 -14.48 2.97
N GLN A 44 -7.47 -13.66 3.07
CA GLN A 44 -8.86 -14.12 3.14
C GLN A 44 -9.77 -13.31 2.24
N ILE A 45 -10.81 -13.94 1.71
CA ILE A 45 -11.87 -13.25 0.97
C ILE A 45 -13.09 -13.19 1.89
N ARG A 46 -13.54 -11.97 2.26
CA ARG A 46 -14.75 -11.77 3.06
C ARG A 46 -15.57 -10.64 2.46
N ASN A 47 -16.87 -10.85 2.26
CA ASN A 47 -17.80 -9.85 1.72
C ASN A 47 -17.31 -9.20 0.40
N GLY A 48 -16.71 -9.99 -0.48
CA GLY A 48 -16.18 -9.50 -1.77
C GLY A 48 -14.89 -8.68 -1.68
N ASN A 49 -14.28 -8.57 -0.49
CA ASN A 49 -13.02 -7.88 -0.28
C ASN A 49 -11.91 -8.83 0.17
N VAL A 50 -10.69 -8.55 -0.27
CA VAL A 50 -9.48 -9.28 0.10
C VAL A 50 -8.93 -8.70 1.40
N HIS A 51 -8.89 -9.50 2.45
CA HIS A 51 -8.32 -9.19 3.75
C HIS A 51 -6.90 -9.73 3.81
N ILE A 52 -5.94 -8.83 3.97
CA ILE A 52 -4.53 -9.14 4.24
C ILE A 52 -4.34 -9.05 5.73
N LEU A 53 -3.91 -10.14 6.34
CA LEU A 53 -3.79 -10.30 7.78
C LEU A 53 -2.34 -10.59 8.14
N ASP A 54 -1.78 -9.81 9.06
CA ASP A 54 -0.41 -9.93 9.59
C ASP A 54 -0.50 -10.19 11.10
N TYR A 55 0.10 -11.28 11.58
CA TYR A 55 0.06 -11.61 13.00
C TYR A 55 1.17 -10.86 13.74
N LYS A 56 0.80 -10.08 14.74
CA LYS A 56 1.76 -9.30 15.54
C LYS A 56 1.52 -9.50 17.02
N PRO A 57 2.47 -10.06 17.78
CA PRO A 57 2.30 -10.19 19.22
C PRO A 57 2.21 -8.78 19.85
N ASN A 58 1.24 -8.56 20.75
CA ASN A 58 0.91 -7.23 21.30
C ASN A 58 0.53 -6.21 20.22
N ALA A 59 -0.49 -6.53 19.42
CA ALA A 59 -0.97 -5.74 18.30
C ALA A 59 -1.35 -4.30 18.68
N ALA A 60 -1.72 -4.05 19.94
CA ALA A 60 -2.05 -2.72 20.45
C ALA A 60 -0.88 -1.72 20.41
N HIS A 61 0.37 -2.19 20.47
CA HIS A 61 1.56 -1.32 20.49
C HIS A 61 2.25 -1.19 19.12
N GLU A 62 1.94 -2.08 18.18
CA GLU A 62 2.50 -2.05 16.83
C GLU A 62 1.56 -1.37 15.82
N ARG A 63 2.14 -0.79 14.77
CA ARG A 63 1.40 -0.18 13.66
C ARG A 63 2.04 -0.55 12.32
N PRO A 64 1.83 -1.77 11.81
CA PRO A 64 2.43 -2.26 10.55
C PRO A 64 1.75 -1.68 9.29
N LEU A 65 1.40 -0.39 9.32
CA LEU A 65 0.66 0.29 8.24
C LEU A 65 1.40 0.24 6.90
N GLU A 66 2.71 0.52 6.92
CA GLU A 66 3.53 0.61 5.71
C GLU A 66 3.69 -0.76 5.03
N GLN A 67 4.03 -1.78 5.80
CA GLN A 67 4.19 -3.16 5.34
C GLN A 67 2.89 -3.69 4.72
N LEU A 68 1.78 -3.58 5.48
CA LEU A 68 0.47 -4.01 5.00
C LEU A 68 -0.01 -3.24 3.77
N THR A 69 0.27 -1.94 3.70
CA THR A 69 -0.07 -1.13 2.51
C THR A 69 0.73 -1.58 1.30
N LEU A 70 2.01 -1.91 1.47
CA LEU A 70 2.86 -2.39 0.39
C LEU A 70 2.39 -3.74 -0.15
N TYR A 71 1.94 -4.65 0.72
CA TYR A 71 1.33 -5.91 0.30
C TYR A 71 0.05 -5.70 -0.51
N ALA A 72 -0.82 -4.78 -0.08
CA ALA A 72 -2.03 -4.45 -0.84
C ALA A 72 -1.69 -3.89 -2.23
N LEU A 73 -0.69 -3.02 -2.33
CA LEU A 73 -0.23 -2.47 -3.62
C LEU A 73 0.38 -3.54 -4.51
N ALA A 74 1.21 -4.43 -3.94
CA ALA A 74 1.82 -5.53 -4.68
C ALA A 74 0.74 -6.49 -5.22
N LEU A 75 -0.22 -6.89 -4.39
CA LEU A 75 -1.32 -7.75 -4.80
C LEU A 75 -2.26 -7.07 -5.79
N SER A 76 -2.50 -5.76 -5.67
CA SER A 76 -3.26 -4.98 -6.64
C SER A 76 -2.61 -5.04 -8.03
N ARG A 77 -1.28 -4.93 -8.10
CA ARG A 77 -0.53 -5.06 -9.35
C ARG A 77 -0.50 -6.50 -9.88
N LEU A 78 -0.36 -7.49 -9.01
CA LEU A 78 -0.29 -8.90 -9.38
C LEU A 78 -1.63 -9.45 -9.88
N THR A 79 -2.73 -9.07 -9.24
CA THR A 79 -4.09 -9.61 -9.53
C THR A 79 -4.90 -8.71 -10.47
N GLY A 80 -4.50 -7.45 -10.65
CA GLY A 80 -5.28 -6.45 -11.37
C GLY A 80 -6.46 -5.88 -10.57
N LEU A 81 -6.68 -6.32 -9.32
CA LEU A 81 -7.70 -5.75 -8.45
C LEU A 81 -7.37 -4.33 -8.05
N ARG A 82 -8.37 -3.46 -7.97
CA ARG A 82 -8.19 -2.09 -7.45
C ARG A 82 -7.92 -2.13 -5.95
N VAL A 83 -7.09 -1.21 -5.46
CA VAL A 83 -6.75 -1.04 -4.02
C VAL A 83 -8.01 -0.91 -3.13
N TYR A 84 -9.12 -0.42 -3.69
CA TYR A 84 -10.43 -0.36 -3.03
C TYR A 84 -10.95 -1.71 -2.51
N HIS A 85 -10.62 -2.82 -3.18
CA HIS A 85 -11.07 -4.16 -2.78
C HIS A 85 -10.24 -4.77 -1.64
N PHE A 86 -9.19 -4.09 -1.19
CA PHE A 86 -8.32 -4.60 -0.14
C PHE A 86 -8.67 -3.98 1.21
N LYS A 87 -8.61 -4.82 2.24
CA LYS A 87 -8.61 -4.44 3.65
C LYS A 87 -7.35 -5.02 4.27
N CYS A 88 -6.65 -4.22 5.04
CA CYS A 88 -5.47 -4.67 5.76
C CYS A 88 -5.77 -4.70 7.24
N ALA A 89 -5.32 -5.75 7.92
CA ALA A 89 -5.49 -5.89 9.35
C ALA A 89 -4.27 -6.53 9.98
N TRP A 90 -4.03 -6.15 11.23
CA TRP A 90 -3.08 -6.82 12.10
C TRP A 90 -3.78 -7.19 13.40
N PHE A 91 -3.41 -8.33 13.95
CA PHE A 91 -4.12 -8.91 15.08
C PHE A 91 -3.19 -9.72 15.97
N ASP A 92 -3.62 -9.88 17.22
CA ASP A 92 -3.06 -10.81 18.19
C ASP A 92 -4.19 -11.69 18.79
N GLU A 93 -3.96 -12.33 19.93
CA GLU A 93 -4.96 -13.17 20.58
C GLU A 93 -6.15 -12.40 21.17
N LYS A 94 -6.03 -11.07 21.35
CA LYS A 94 -7.01 -10.24 22.08
C LYS A 94 -7.57 -9.10 21.21
N ASP A 95 -6.74 -8.51 20.37
CA ASP A 95 -6.99 -7.30 19.63
C ASP A 95 -6.95 -7.56 18.12
N TYR A 96 -7.88 -6.90 17.40
CA TYR A 96 -7.95 -6.93 15.95
C TYR A 96 -8.11 -5.49 15.44
N PHE A 97 -7.17 -5.05 14.61
CA PHE A 97 -7.17 -3.72 14.02
C PHE A 97 -7.26 -3.83 12.50
N GLU A 98 -8.15 -3.06 11.89
CA GLU A 98 -8.30 -3.01 10.44
C GLU A 98 -8.21 -1.58 9.89
N PHE A 99 -7.72 -1.48 8.66
CA PHE A 99 -7.73 -0.24 7.90
C PHE A 99 -7.86 -0.49 6.40
N TYR A 100 -8.19 0.57 5.67
CA TYR A 100 -8.24 0.57 4.22
C TYR A 100 -6.94 1.16 3.64
N PRO A 101 -6.15 0.39 2.87
CA PRO A 101 -4.89 0.86 2.29
C PRO A 101 -5.12 2.04 1.34
N LEU A 102 -6.30 2.12 0.70
CA LEU A 102 -6.68 3.24 -0.15
C LEU A 102 -6.57 4.60 0.56
N HIS A 103 -6.96 4.67 1.84
CA HIS A 103 -6.93 5.92 2.61
C HIS A 103 -5.50 6.34 3.01
N VAL A 104 -4.58 5.37 3.10
CA VAL A 104 -3.17 5.64 3.41
C VAL A 104 -2.46 6.17 2.17
N VAL A 105 -2.72 5.59 1.00
CA VAL A 105 -2.09 5.97 -0.26
C VAL A 105 -2.66 7.26 -0.83
N TYR A 106 -3.99 7.41 -0.83
CA TYR A 106 -4.64 8.60 -1.35
C TYR A 106 -5.00 9.56 -0.23
N LYS A 107 -4.08 10.49 0.05
CA LYS A 107 -4.40 11.65 0.86
C LYS A 107 -5.40 12.50 0.07
N LYS A 108 -6.67 12.50 0.50
CA LYS A 108 -7.67 13.44 -0.04
C LYS A 108 -7.08 14.84 0.05
N THR A 109 -6.83 15.46 -1.10
CA THR A 109 -6.51 16.88 -1.13
C THR A 109 -7.69 17.58 -0.48
N LYS A 110 -7.45 18.33 0.60
CA LYS A 110 -8.50 19.19 1.17
C LYS A 110 -8.95 20.06 0.01
N GLY A 111 -10.17 19.84 -0.49
CA GLY A 111 -10.66 20.52 -1.68
C GLY A 111 -10.33 22.00 -1.57
N ARG A 112 -9.67 22.56 -2.60
CA ARG A 112 -9.32 23.98 -2.62
C ARG A 112 -10.62 24.75 -2.40
N ARG A 113 -10.71 25.51 -1.31
CA ARG A 113 -11.89 26.31 -0.93
C ARG A 113 -12.35 27.06 -2.17
N LYS A 114 -13.54 26.71 -2.69
CA LYS A 114 -14.08 27.42 -3.86
C LYS A 114 -14.46 28.82 -3.39
N LYS A 115 -13.85 29.80 -4.02
CA LYS A 115 -14.27 31.20 -3.89
C LYS A 115 -15.49 31.36 -4.80
N VAL A 116 -16.64 31.68 -4.22
CA VAL A 116 -17.83 32.01 -5.00
C VAL A 116 -17.78 33.51 -5.25
N VAL A 117 -17.84 33.90 -6.53
CA VAL A 117 -17.93 35.30 -6.93
C VAL A 117 -19.40 35.62 -7.15
N THR A 118 -19.93 36.57 -6.41
CA THR A 118 -21.27 37.14 -6.61
C THR A 118 -21.14 38.64 -6.92
N LYS A 119 -22.24 39.31 -7.28
CA LYS A 119 -22.23 40.76 -7.56
C LYS A 119 -21.71 41.60 -6.38
N GLU A 120 -21.80 41.08 -5.16
CA GLU A 120 -21.42 41.75 -3.93
C GLU A 120 -19.95 41.52 -3.54
N GLY A 121 -19.29 40.51 -4.10
CA GLY A 121 -17.89 40.21 -3.80
C GLY A 121 -17.54 38.73 -3.84
N VAL A 122 -16.38 38.41 -3.25
CA VAL A 122 -15.80 37.06 -3.26
C VAL A 122 -15.91 36.41 -1.88
N TYR A 123 -16.67 35.31 -1.82
CA TYR A 123 -17.02 34.59 -0.60
C TYR A 123 -16.27 33.26 -0.47
N LYS A 124 -15.84 32.88 0.75
CA LYS A 124 -15.20 31.59 1.06
C LYS A 124 -16.23 30.61 1.65
N ILE A 125 -16.80 29.71 0.85
CA ILE A 125 -17.88 28.80 1.29
C ILE A 125 -17.37 27.40 1.67
N ASN A 126 -18.00 26.78 2.69
CA ASN A 126 -18.02 25.33 2.95
C ASN A 126 -19.45 24.87 3.32
N GLU A 127 -19.81 23.65 2.94
CA GLU A 127 -21.13 22.98 2.81
C GLU A 127 -22.10 22.94 4.02
N ARG A 128 -22.04 23.87 4.98
CA ARG A 128 -23.01 23.97 6.09
C ARG A 128 -23.83 25.25 5.99
N ALA A 129 -25.16 25.14 6.03
CA ALA A 129 -26.09 26.28 5.94
C ALA A 129 -25.77 27.38 6.98
N ASP A 130 -25.53 26.99 8.23
CA ASP A 130 -25.24 27.91 9.35
C ASP A 130 -23.95 28.74 9.16
N LYS A 131 -23.05 28.28 8.27
CA LYS A 131 -21.81 28.99 7.95
C LYS A 131 -21.99 29.96 6.79
N ILE A 132 -22.99 29.75 5.93
CA ILE A 132 -23.30 30.63 4.79
C ILE A 132 -23.82 31.97 5.31
N GLU A 133 -24.71 31.95 6.30
CA GLU A 133 -25.31 33.16 6.89
C GLU A 133 -24.28 34.11 7.53
N LYS A 134 -23.13 33.58 7.96
CA LYS A 134 -22.09 34.34 8.67
C LYS A 134 -20.98 34.85 7.76
N LEU A 135 -21.10 34.69 6.44
CA LEU A 135 -20.05 35.10 5.51
C LEU A 135 -20.05 36.61 5.30
N ARG A 136 -18.85 37.19 5.28
CA ARG A 136 -18.59 38.58 4.92
C ARG A 136 -17.67 38.63 3.70
N PRO A 137 -17.80 39.63 2.82
CA PRO A 137 -16.93 39.78 1.66
C PRO A 137 -15.49 40.04 2.12
N ALA A 138 -14.51 39.50 1.39
CA ALA A 138 -13.11 39.86 1.58
C ALA A 138 -12.81 41.19 0.88
N VAL A 139 -12.26 42.17 1.62
CA VAL A 139 -11.77 43.42 1.05
C VAL A 139 -10.52 43.10 0.22
N VAL A 140 -10.50 43.57 -1.04
CA VAL A 140 -9.37 43.43 -1.97
C VAL A 140 -8.33 44.52 -1.69
#